data_AF-A0A974BH62-F1
#
_entry.id   AF-A0A974BH62-F1
#
_cell.length_a   1.000
_cell.length_b   1.000
_cell.length_c   1.000
_cell.angle_alpha   90.00
_cell.angle_beta   90.00
_cell.angle_gamma   90.00
#
_symmetry.space_group_name_H-M   'P 1'
#
loop_
_entity.id
_entity.type
_entity.pdbx_description
1 polymer ?
#
loop_
_entity_poly.entity_id
_entity_poly.type
_entity_poly.pdbx_seq_one_letter_code
_entity_poly.pdbx_strand_id
1 'polypeptide(L)' 'MDPGMYVETKWVRNSNMCHINFEVDEQDNSLIVFAAIDNLIKGAAGQAVQNLNIMNGFPQNMAINYVPACI' A
#
# COMPACT_ATOMS: atom_id res chain seq x y z
N MET A 1 -11.48 7.56 -2.23
CA MET A 1 -11.10 8.10 -3.54
C MET A 1 -12.38 8.33 -4.30
N ASP A 2 -12.53 9.46 -4.98
CA ASP A 2 -13.76 9.73 -5.72
C ASP A 2 -13.89 8.76 -6.91
N PRO A 3 -15.11 8.46 -7.39
CA PRO A 3 -15.30 7.65 -8.59
C PRO A 3 -14.48 8.21 -9.77
N GLY A 4 -13.70 7.34 -10.42
CA GLY A 4 -12.76 7.72 -11.50
C GLY A 4 -11.35 8.14 -11.04
N MET A 5 -11.06 8.14 -9.74
CA MET A 5 -9.74 8.41 -9.19
C MET A 5 -8.99 7.10 -8.88
N TYR A 6 -7.90 6.83 -9.59
CA TYR A 6 -7.09 5.61 -9.40
C TYR A 6 -5.93 5.80 -8.44
N VAL A 7 -5.39 4.70 -7.93
CA VAL A 7 -4.18 4.73 -7.09
C VAL A 7 -2.95 5.01 -7.96
N GLU A 8 -2.08 5.91 -7.50
CA GLU A 8 -0.80 6.20 -8.15
C GLU A 8 0.38 5.68 -7.34
N THR A 9 1.40 5.13 -8.02
CA THR A 9 2.64 4.66 -7.40
C THR A 9 3.42 5.80 -6.74
N LYS A 10 3.27 7.03 -7.24
CA LYS A 10 3.91 8.23 -6.66
C LYS A 10 3.46 8.49 -5.22
N TRP A 11 2.19 8.22 -4.88
CA TRP A 11 1.61 8.52 -3.57
C TRP A 11 2.03 7.54 -2.46
N VAL A 12 2.68 6.44 -2.82
CA VAL A 12 3.16 5.43 -1.85
C VAL A 12 4.68 5.39 -1.78
N ARG A 13 5.38 6.19 -2.60
CA ARG A 13 6.84 6.22 -2.67
C ARG A 13 7.45 6.53 -1.30
N ASN A 14 8.46 5.74 -0.94
CA ASN A 14 9.19 5.79 0.32
C ASN A 14 8.29 5.64 1.55
N SER A 15 7.20 4.87 1.44
CA SER A 15 6.30 4.58 2.54
C SER A 15 6.06 3.08 2.68
N ASN A 16 5.66 2.64 3.87
CA ASN A 16 5.20 1.27 4.10
C ASN A 16 3.68 1.12 3.89
N MET A 17 3.08 1.98 3.05
CA MET A 17 1.65 1.99 2.75
C MET A 17 1.31 1.15 1.52
N CYS A 18 0.08 0.65 1.49
CA CYS A 18 -0.54 0.05 0.32
C CYS A 18 -1.85 0.77 0.06
N HIS A 19 -1.92 1.52 -1.05
CA HIS A 19 -3.17 2.14 -1.48
C HIS A 19 -3.91 1.17 -2.38
N ILE A 20 -5.18 0.92 -2.05
CA ILE A 20 -6.05 -0.01 -2.78
C ILE A 20 -7.29 0.75 -3.22
N ASN A 21 -7.66 0.59 -4.48
CA ASN A 21 -8.96 1.02 -5.01
C ASN A 21 -9.53 -0.07 -5.92
N PHE A 22 -10.81 -0.01 -6.23
CA PHE A 22 -11.46 -0.97 -7.12
C PHE A 22 -12.53 -0.29 -7.97
N GLU A 23 -12.86 -0.94 -9.07
CA GLU A 23 -13.96 -0.58 -9.96
C GLU A 23 -14.73 -1.84 -10.33
N VAL A 24 -16.06 -1.74 -10.36
CA VAL A 24 -16.95 -2.83 -10.76
C VAL A 24 -17.32 -2.61 -12.22
N ASP A 25 -16.95 -3.56 -13.07
CA ASP A 25 -17.40 -3.61 -14.45
C ASP A 25 -18.71 -4.40 -14.51
N GLU A 26 -19.82 -3.67 -14.65
CA GLU A 26 -21.16 -4.26 -14.73
C GLU A 26 -21.43 -4.97 -16.07
N GLN A 27 -20.69 -4.64 -17.14
CA GLN A 27 -20.89 -5.27 -18.45
C GLN A 27 -20.33 -6.70 -18.45
N ASP A 28 -19.12 -6.85 -17.92
CA ASP A 28 -18.41 -8.14 -17.86
C ASP A 28 -18.59 -8.86 -16.51
N ASN A 29 -19.36 -8.27 -15.58
CA ASN A 29 -19.55 -8.76 -14.20
C ASN A 29 -18.21 -9.07 -13.52
N SER A 30 -17.25 -8.16 -13.66
CA SER A 30 -15.88 -8.31 -13.16
C SER A 30 -15.51 -7.21 -12.15
N LEU A 31 -14.58 -7.52 -11.25
CA LEU A 31 -14.04 -6.57 -10.29
C LEU A 31 -12.58 -6.27 -10.66
N ILE A 32 -12.31 -5.03 -11.03
CA ILE A 32 -10.96 -4.55 -11.31
C ILE A 32 -10.40 -3.94 -10.04
N VAL A 33 -9.32 -4.51 -9.51
CA VAL A 33 -8.66 -4.05 -8.28
C VAL A 33 -7.31 -3.45 -8.62
N PHE A 34 -7.06 -2.23 -8.14
CA PHE A 34 -5.80 -1.52 -8.27
C PHE A 34 -5.11 -1.46 -6.92
N ALA A 35 -3.81 -1.79 -6.89
CA ALA A 35 -2.97 -1.67 -5.71
C ALA A 35 -1.66 -0.98 -6.06
N ALA A 36 -1.27 0.01 -5.26
CA ALA A 36 0.00 0.70 -5.36
C ALA A 36 0.80 0.51 -4.06
N ILE A 37 2.05 0.09 -4.21
CA ILE A 37 3.03 0.00 -3.13
C ILE A 37 4.38 0.58 -3.58
N ASP A 38 5.21 1.01 -2.63
CA ASP A 38 6.64 1.12 -2.87
C ASP A 38 7.25 -0.29 -2.85
N ASN A 39 7.90 -0.70 -3.95
CA ASN A 39 8.43 -2.04 -4.13
C ASN A 39 9.66 -2.34 -3.24
N LEU A 40 10.40 -1.32 -2.81
CA LEU A 40 11.58 -1.50 -1.96
C LEU A 40 11.23 -1.41 -0.46
N ILE A 41 10.27 -0.56 -0.11
CA ILE A 41 9.77 -0.46 1.27
C ILE A 41 8.70 -1.52 1.51
N LYS A 42 7.43 -1.25 1.14
CA LYS A 42 6.33 -2.18 1.40
C LYS A 42 6.47 -3.51 0.64
N GLY A 43 7.14 -3.51 -0.52
CA GLY A 43 7.41 -4.71 -1.30
C GLY A 43 8.59 -5.55 -0.83
N ALA A 44 9.48 -5.02 0.02
CA ALA A 44 10.66 -5.74 0.51
C ALA A 44 10.99 -5.42 1.98
N ALA A 45 11.86 -4.43 2.23
CA ALA A 45 12.48 -4.23 3.54
C ALA A 45 11.47 -3.83 4.63
N GLY A 46 10.51 -2.96 4.30
CA GLY A 46 9.44 -2.54 5.19
C GLY A 46 8.55 -3.70 5.61
N GLN A 47 8.21 -4.61 4.68
CA GLN A 47 7.46 -5.82 5.00
C GLN A 47 8.25 -6.80 5.88
N ALA A 48 9.57 -6.92 5.66
CA ALA A 48 10.43 -7.74 6.51
C ALA A 48 10.47 -7.22 7.96
N VAL A 49 10.61 -5.90 8.14
CA VAL A 49 10.55 -5.26 9.47
C VAL A 49 9.15 -5.40 10.08
N GLN A 50 8.09 -5.26 9.28
CA GLN A 50 6.72 -5.47 9.75
C GLN A 50 6.50 -6.89 10.28
N ASN A 51 7.04 -7.91 9.59
CA ASN A 51 7.00 -9.29 10.05
C ASN A 51 7.83 -9.48 11.32
N LEU A 52 9.04 -8.92 11.39
CA LEU A 52 9.89 -8.94 12.58
C LEU A 52 9.18 -8.34 13.79
N ASN A 53 8.52 -7.19 13.62
CA ASN A 53 7.75 -6.53 14.66
C ASN A 53 6.66 -7.47 15.21
N ILE A 54 5.88 -8.09 14.33
CA ILE A 54 4.83 -9.04 14.71
C ILE A 54 5.42 -10.24 15.46
N MET A 55 6.52 -10.84 14.96
CA MET A 55 7.16 -12.01 15.56
C MET A 55 7.69 -11.74 16.98
N ASN A 56 8.09 -10.51 17.28
CA ASN A 56 8.63 -10.11 18.58
C ASN A 56 7.60 -9.41 19.48
N GLY A 57 6.33 -9.33 19.07
CA GLY A 57 5.27 -8.67 19.84
C GLY A 57 5.38 -7.14 19.89
N PHE A 58 6.16 -6.54 18.98
CA PHE A 58 6.22 -5.09 18.83
C PHE A 58 5.03 -4.56 18.03
N PRO A 59 4.68 -3.26 18.17
CA PRO A 59 3.74 -2.60 17.27
C PRO A 59 4.13 -2.81 15.81
N GLN A 60 3.20 -3.29 14.99
CA GLN A 60 3.45 -3.66 13.60
C GLN A 60 4.10 -2.52 12.77
N ASN A 61 3.74 -1.27 13.05
CA ASN A 61 4.22 -0.07 12.37
C ASN A 61 5.49 0.55 12.99
N MET A 62 6.05 -0.06 14.04
CA MET A 62 7.26 0.42 14.70
C MET A 62 8.39 0.57 13.69
N ALA A 63 9.04 1.75 13.70
CA ALA A 63 10.13 2.14 12.80
C ALA A 63 9.81 2.18 11.30
N ILE A 64 8.56 1.94 10.87
CA ILE A 64 8.16 1.92 9.44
C ILE A 64 6.94 2.79 9.14
N ASN A 65 6.56 3.69 10.06
CA ASN A 65 5.43 4.60 9.88
C ASN A 65 5.86 5.92 9.22
N TYR A 66 6.32 5.84 7.97
CA TYR A 66 6.75 6.99 7.19
C TYR A 66 5.58 7.60 6.41
N VAL A 67 5.51 8.94 6.37
CA VAL A 67 4.60 9.67 5.46
C VAL A 67 5.17 9.59 4.05
N PRO A 68 4.35 9.31 3.01
CA PRO A 68 4.82 9.30 1.63
C PRO A 68 5.54 10.59 1.25
N ALA A 69 6.64 10.46 0.49
CA ALA A 69 7.51 11.59 0.17
C ALA A 69 6.92 12.56 -0.87
N CYS A 70 5.84 12.18 -1.54
CA CYS A 70 5.13 13.04 -2.49
C CYS A 70 3.73 13.35 -1.96
N ILE A 71 3.50 14.63 -1.69
CA ILE A 71 2.18 15.28 -1.60
C ILE A 71 1.94 16.05 -2.91
#